data_AF-A0A9D0BVQ6-F1
#
_entry.id   AF-A0A9D0BVQ6-F1
#
_cell.length_a   1.000
_cell.length_b   1.000
_cell.length_c   1.000
_cell.angle_alpha   90.00
_cell.angle_beta   90.00
_cell.angle_gamma   90.00
#
_symmetry.space_group_name_H-M   'P 1'
#
loop_
_entity.id
_entity.type
_entity.pdbx_description
1 polymer ?
#
loop_
_entity_poly.entity_id
_entity_poly.type
_entity_poly.pdbx_seq_one_letter_code
_entity_poly.pdbx_strand_id
1 'polypeptide(L)'
;MEYPMKNSDQAHFYKIIRKLPDQIRESAELVQRIDLSLLPDSFDLVLLTGMGGSAITGDLMAAFLQNTVTIPFLVNRNYTLPGFVNKRSLVLASSYSGNTEETLAATQVAVERGATV
;
A
#
# COMPACT_ATOMS: atom_id res chain seq x y z
N MET A 1 3.02 -34.25 -9.17
CA MET A 1 4.37 -34.55 -8.66
C MET A 1 4.52 -33.84 -7.32
N GLU A 2 4.58 -34.58 -6.22
CA GLU A 2 4.64 -34.01 -4.87
C GLU A 2 6.08 -33.59 -4.54
N TYR A 3 6.30 -32.31 -4.21
CA TYR A 3 7.64 -31.76 -4.03
C TYR A 3 8.18 -32.04 -2.61
N PRO A 4 9.48 -32.36 -2.46
CA PRO A 4 10.08 -32.80 -1.20
C PRO A 4 10.13 -31.73 -0.09
N MET A 5 9.80 -30.46 -0.37
CA MET A 5 9.79 -29.38 0.63
C MET A 5 8.58 -29.35 1.55
N LYS A 6 7.55 -30.18 1.29
CA LYS A 6 6.30 -30.17 2.07
C LYS A 6 6.49 -30.47 3.56
N ASN A 7 7.53 -31.24 3.90
CA ASN A 7 7.80 -31.67 5.27
C ASN A 7 8.70 -30.70 6.06
N SER A 8 9.38 -29.77 5.39
CA SER A 8 10.27 -28.78 6.03
C SER A 8 9.69 -27.36 6.07
N ASP A 9 8.64 -27.08 5.30
CA ASP A 9 7.98 -25.76 5.24
C ASP A 9 6.93 -25.56 6.35
N GLN A 10 7.42 -25.42 7.57
CA GLN A 10 6.60 -25.22 8.78
C GLN A 10 5.77 -23.92 8.72
N ALA A 11 6.22 -22.91 7.97
CA ALA A 11 5.57 -21.62 7.84
C ALA A 11 4.70 -21.49 6.57
N HIS A 12 4.56 -22.56 5.80
CA HIS A 12 3.75 -22.62 4.58
C HIS A 12 4.13 -21.61 3.48
N PHE A 13 5.37 -21.13 3.47
CA PHE A 13 5.86 -20.17 2.47
C PHE A 13 5.79 -20.71 1.05
N TYR A 14 6.01 -22.01 0.86
CA TYR A 14 5.90 -22.64 -0.45
C TYR A 14 4.51 -22.45 -1.05
N LYS A 15 3.46 -22.64 -0.24
CA LYS A 15 2.08 -22.46 -0.69
C LYS A 15 1.78 -20.99 -1.00
N ILE A 16 2.30 -20.06 -0.19
CA ILE A 16 2.12 -18.62 -0.39
C ILE A 16 2.75 -18.19 -1.72
N ILE A 17 4.02 -18.53 -1.94
CA ILE A 17 4.75 -18.17 -3.18
C ILE A 17 4.08 -18.78 -4.41
N ARG A 18 3.63 -20.03 -4.32
CA ARG A 18 2.92 -20.69 -5.43
C ARG A 18 1.60 -20.03 -5.80
N LYS A 19 0.93 -19.40 -4.85
CA LYS A 19 -0.35 -18.70 -5.07
C LYS A 19 -0.19 -17.28 -5.61
N LEU A 20 1.03 -16.72 -5.61
CA LEU A 20 1.26 -15.34 -6.05
C LEU A 20 0.67 -15.01 -7.44
N PRO A 21 0.79 -15.86 -8.49
CA PRO A 21 0.17 -15.57 -9.78
C PRO A 21 -1.35 -15.44 -9.70
N ASP A 22 -2.01 -16.25 -8.88
CA ASP A 22 -3.46 -16.20 -8.69
C ASP A 22 -3.86 -14.96 -7.90
N GLN A 23 -3.10 -14.61 -6.86
CA GLN A 23 -3.30 -13.37 -6.09
C GLN A 23 -3.17 -12.11 -6.95
N ILE A 24 -2.24 -12.10 -7.92
CA ILE A 24 -2.10 -10.98 -8.86
C ILE A 24 -3.32 -10.87 -9.78
N ARG A 25 -3.83 -11.99 -10.32
CA ARG A 25 -5.03 -12.00 -11.17
C ARG A 25 -6.26 -11.54 -10.38
N GLU A 26 -6.44 -12.07 -9.17
CA GLU A 26 -7.53 -11.68 -8.28
C GLU A 26 -7.45 -10.18 -7.96
N SER A 27 -6.27 -9.66 -7.66
CA SER A 27 -6.08 -8.22 -7.43
C SER A 27 -6.48 -7.38 -8.65
N ALA A 28 -6.15 -7.81 -9.87
CA ALA A 28 -6.56 -7.09 -11.09
C ALA A 28 -8.08 -7.07 -11.27
N GLU A 29 -8.78 -8.15 -10.93
CA GLU A 29 -10.25 -8.21 -10.97
C GLU A 29 -10.90 -7.35 -9.87
N LEU A 30 -10.30 -7.30 -8.68
CA LEU A 30 -10.79 -6.47 -7.57
C LEU A 30 -10.71 -4.98 -7.90
N VAL A 31 -9.60 -4.53 -8.50
CA VAL A 31 -9.39 -3.12 -8.86
C VAL A 31 -10.45 -2.61 -9.84
N GLN A 32 -10.94 -3.46 -10.75
CA GLN A 32 -12.01 -3.08 -11.69
C GLN A 32 -13.35 -2.78 -11.02
N ARG A 33 -13.54 -3.22 -9.77
CA ARG A 33 -14.78 -3.02 -9.00
C ARG A 33 -14.70 -1.81 -8.07
N ILE A 34 -13.55 -1.16 -7.97
CA ILE A 34 -13.38 0.02 -7.13
C ILE A 34 -14.04 1.19 -7.83
N ASP A 35 -15.05 1.76 -7.18
CA ASP A 35 -15.67 3.01 -7.62
C ASP A 35 -14.83 4.20 -7.13
N LEU A 36 -14.15 4.86 -8.07
CA LEU A 36 -13.33 6.03 -7.79
C LEU A 36 -14.12 7.34 -7.92
N SER A 37 -15.43 7.31 -8.22
CA SER A 37 -16.25 8.52 -8.39
C SER A 37 -16.42 9.34 -7.11
N LEU A 38 -16.14 8.73 -5.95
CA LEU A 38 -16.15 9.40 -4.65
C LEU A 38 -14.85 10.14 -4.34
N LEU A 39 -13.80 9.95 -5.14
CA LEU A 39 -12.53 10.64 -4.96
C LEU A 39 -12.58 12.05 -5.58
N PRO A 40 -11.86 13.02 -4.98
CA PRO A 40 -11.56 14.28 -5.64
C PRO A 40 -10.92 14.09 -7.03
N ASP A 41 -11.18 15.02 -7.94
CA ASP A 41 -10.64 15.00 -9.31
C ASP A 41 -9.11 15.04 -9.36
N SER A 42 -8.46 15.61 -8.34
CA SER A 42 -7.01 15.73 -8.28
C SER A 42 -6.47 15.84 -6.86
N PHE A 43 -5.19 15.47 -6.73
CA PHE A 43 -4.39 15.59 -5.53
C PHE A 43 -3.07 16.29 -5.86
N ASP A 44 -2.43 16.86 -4.85
CA ASP A 44 -1.11 17.49 -4.97
C ASP A 44 0.03 16.54 -4.67
N LEU A 45 -0.30 15.45 -3.98
CA LEU A 45 0.64 14.53 -3.36
C LEU A 45 -0.04 13.20 -3.15
N VAL A 46 0.68 12.13 -3.43
CA VAL A 46 0.38 10.78 -2.92
C VAL A 46 1.43 10.43 -1.88
N LEU A 47 1.00 9.99 -0.70
CA LEU A 47 1.87 9.50 0.35
C LEU A 47 1.42 8.12 0.80
N LEU A 48 2.21 7.09 0.54
CA LEU A 48 1.97 5.76 1.08
C LEU A 48 2.57 5.67 2.48
N THR A 49 1.78 5.27 3.47
CA THR A 49 2.28 4.99 4.83
C THR A 49 2.19 3.50 5.14
N GLY A 50 3.31 2.91 5.56
CA GLY A 50 3.43 1.48 5.78
C GLY A 50 4.80 1.07 6.29
N MET A 51 4.89 -0.13 6.87
CA MET A 51 6.14 -0.69 7.42
C MET A 51 6.54 -1.97 6.69
N GLY A 52 7.85 -2.23 6.65
CA GLY A 52 8.40 -3.47 6.09
C GLY A 52 7.92 -3.75 4.65
N GLY A 53 7.34 -4.93 4.42
CA GLY A 53 6.82 -5.33 3.11
C GLY A 53 5.80 -4.35 2.52
N SER A 54 4.97 -3.72 3.36
CA SER A 54 4.00 -2.71 2.92
C SER A 54 4.65 -1.42 2.43
N ALA A 55 5.81 -1.06 2.97
CA ALA A 55 6.55 0.11 2.49
C ALA A 55 7.27 -0.20 1.17
N ILE A 56 7.76 -1.44 1.02
CA ILE A 56 8.49 -1.90 -0.18
C ILE A 56 7.60 -1.82 -1.43
N THR A 57 6.30 -2.11 -1.31
CA THR A 57 5.36 -1.92 -2.43
C THR A 57 5.24 -0.46 -2.83
N GLY A 58 5.28 0.46 -1.86
CA GLY A 58 5.33 1.91 -2.11
C GLY A 58 6.59 2.34 -2.86
N ASP A 59 7.76 1.82 -2.50
CA ASP A 59 9.00 2.14 -3.20
C ASP A 59 8.99 1.60 -4.63
N LEU A 60 8.45 0.40 -4.82
CA LEU A 60 8.25 -0.18 -6.15
C LEU A 60 7.32 0.69 -7.00
N MET A 61 6.24 1.21 -6.43
CA MET A 61 5.32 2.12 -7.13
C MET A 61 5.97 3.46 -7.45
N ALA A 62 6.72 4.05 -6.52
CA ALA A 62 7.47 5.28 -6.77
C ALA A 62 8.44 5.12 -7.95
N ALA A 63 9.17 3.99 -8.01
CA ALA A 63 10.09 3.68 -9.10
C ALA A 63 9.35 3.40 -10.42
N PHE A 64 8.25 2.65 -10.38
CA PHE A 64 7.45 2.33 -11.57
C PHE A 64 6.83 3.57 -12.20
N LEU A 65 6.32 4.48 -11.37
CA LEU A 65 5.61 5.68 -11.80
C LEU A 65 6.51 6.87 -12.09
N GLN A 66 7.82 6.77 -11.84
CA GLN A 66 8.76 7.90 -11.85
C GLN A 66 8.70 8.78 -13.12
N ASN A 67 8.36 8.19 -14.27
CA ASN A 67 8.34 8.87 -15.57
C ASN A 67 6.92 9.27 -16.04
N THR A 68 5.89 8.91 -15.30
CA THR A 68 4.48 9.09 -15.72
C THR A 68 3.64 9.84 -14.70
N VAL A 69 3.97 9.77 -13.41
CA VAL A 69 3.25 10.52 -12.37
C VAL A 69 3.62 11.99 -12.44
N THR A 70 2.61 12.85 -12.36
CA THR A 70 2.78 14.32 -12.45
C THR A 70 2.80 15.01 -11.10
N ILE A 71 2.60 14.25 -10.01
CA ILE A 71 2.61 14.72 -8.63
C ILE A 71 3.57 13.87 -7.80
N PRO A 72 4.14 14.39 -6.70
CA PRO A 72 5.04 13.62 -5.86
C PRO A 72 4.36 12.35 -5.30
N PHE A 73 5.08 11.24 -5.34
CA PHE A 73 4.74 10.01 -4.64
C PHE A 73 5.81 9.74 -3.58
N LEU A 74 5.40 9.71 -2.31
CA LEU A 74 6.32 9.53 -1.17
C LEU A 74 5.95 8.30 -0.35
N VAL A 75 6.95 7.69 0.28
CA VAL A 75 6.77 6.57 1.22
C VAL A 75 7.11 7.04 2.62
N ASN A 76 6.16 6.92 3.54
CA ASN A 76 6.30 7.21 4.95
C ASN A 76 6.38 5.91 5.76
N ARG A 77 7.44 5.78 6.56
CA ARG A 77 7.71 4.61 7.43
C ARG A 77 7.78 5.02 8.89
N ASN A 78 6.93 5.96 9.29
CA ASN A 78 6.95 6.59 10.60
C ASN A 78 5.54 6.68 11.18
N TYR A 79 5.45 6.80 12.51
CA TYR A 79 4.22 7.10 13.24
C TYR A 79 3.60 8.45 12.88
N THR A 80 4.42 9.40 12.41
CA THR A 80 4.00 10.76 12.11
C THR A 80 3.91 11.00 10.61
N LEU A 81 3.20 12.07 10.23
CA LEU A 81 3.11 12.54 8.86
C LEU A 81 3.90 13.83 8.66
N PRO A 82 4.57 14.01 7.50
CA PRO A 82 5.18 15.28 7.12
C PRO A 82 4.18 16.45 7.22
N GLY A 83 4.68 17.63 7.58
CA GLY A 83 3.84 18.80 7.84
C GLY A 83 3.03 19.31 6.65
N PHE A 84 3.42 18.95 5.42
CA PHE A 84 2.72 19.35 4.21
C PHE A 84 1.47 18.52 3.89
N VAL A 85 1.22 17.40 4.58
CA VAL A 85 0.02 16.58 4.37
C VAL A 85 -1.22 17.35 4.80
N ASN A 86 -2.19 17.48 3.90
CA ASN A 86 -3.40 18.29 4.08
C ASN A 86 -4.57 17.77 3.21
N LYS A 87 -5.68 18.50 3.16
CA LYS A 87 -6.89 18.17 2.37
C LYS A 87 -6.72 17.93 0.86
N ARG A 88 -5.58 18.30 0.27
CA ARG A 88 -5.22 18.01 -1.13
C ARG A 88 -4.26 16.82 -1.27
N SER A 89 -4.00 16.09 -0.19
CA SER A 89 -3.14 14.90 -0.19
C SER A 89 -3.99 13.62 -0.24
N LEU A 90 -3.53 12.64 -1.01
CA LEU A 90 -3.98 11.25 -0.94
C LEU A 90 -2.99 10.45 -0.08
N VAL A 91 -3.47 9.84 1.00
CA VAL A 91 -2.65 9.03 1.91
C VAL A 91 -3.04 7.56 1.79
N LEU A 92 -2.19 6.73 1.20
CA LEU A 92 -2.43 5.30 1.04
C LEU A 92 -1.92 4.55 2.28
N ALA A 93 -2.80 4.02 3.11
CA ALA A 93 -2.42 3.20 4.26
C ALA A 93 -2.22 1.73 3.84
N SER A 94 -1.01 1.20 4.02
CA SER A 94 -0.69 -0.19 3.67
C SER A 94 -0.19 -0.98 4.89
N SER A 95 -0.92 -2.03 5.26
CA SER A 95 -0.56 -2.96 6.32
C SER A 95 -1.11 -4.35 6.02
N TYR A 96 -0.26 -5.37 6.04
CA TYR A 96 -0.68 -6.76 5.90
C TYR A 96 -1.57 -7.21 7.07
N SER A 97 -1.24 -6.81 8.30
CA SER A 97 -1.98 -7.22 9.50
C SER A 97 -3.21 -6.36 9.77
N GLY A 98 -3.30 -5.18 9.14
CA GLY A 98 -4.29 -4.15 9.46
C GLY A 98 -4.05 -3.45 10.81
N ASN A 99 -3.05 -3.88 11.58
CA ASN A 99 -2.84 -3.47 12.98
C ASN A 99 -1.44 -2.87 13.21
N THR A 100 -0.71 -2.53 12.15
CA THR A 100 0.61 -1.89 12.27
C THR A 100 0.44 -0.52 12.93
N GLU A 101 0.98 -0.35 14.14
CA GLU A 101 0.78 0.82 14.98
C GLU A 101 1.22 2.12 14.28
N GLU A 102 2.36 2.10 13.59
CA GLU A 102 2.88 3.22 12.81
C GLU A 102 1.92 3.64 11.71
N THR A 103 1.42 2.65 10.95
CA THR A 103 0.48 2.88 9.84
C THR A 103 -0.81 3.47 10.38
N LEU A 104 -1.35 2.92 11.47
CA LEU A 104 -2.59 3.41 12.09
C LEU A 104 -2.42 4.83 12.65
N ALA A 105 -1.33 5.11 13.37
CA ALA A 105 -1.04 6.43 13.91
C ALA A 105 -0.94 7.49 12.80
N ALA A 106 -0.18 7.19 11.74
CA ALA A 106 -0.06 8.10 10.61
C ALA A 106 -1.40 8.31 9.89
N THR A 107 -2.19 7.25 9.73
CA THR A 107 -3.52 7.29 9.09
C THR A 107 -4.48 8.17 9.89
N GLN A 108 -4.50 8.04 11.21
CA GLN A 108 -5.34 8.86 12.08
C GLN A 108 -5.02 10.35 11.92
N VAL A 109 -3.73 10.71 11.88
CA VAL A 109 -3.30 12.09 11.63
C VAL A 109 -3.69 12.57 10.23
N ALA A 110 -3.69 11.71 9.21
CA ALA A 110 -4.15 12.07 7.86
C ALA A 110 -5.61 12.50 7.87
N VAL A 111 -6.47 11.71 8.52
CA VAL A 111 -7.90 11.98 8.66
C VAL A 111 -8.13 13.28 9.43
N GLU A 112 -7.42 13.50 10.54
CA GLU A 112 -7.51 14.73 11.33
C GLU A 112 -7.11 15.98 10.54
N ARG A 113 -6.17 15.85 9.60
CA ARG A 113 -5.76 16.94 8.69
C ARG A 113 -6.65 17.07 7.45
N GLY A 114 -7.71 16.27 7.36
CA GLY A 114 -8.68 16.27 6.27
C GLY A 114 -8.15 15.70 4.95
N ALA A 115 -7.04 14.96 4.96
CA ALA A 115 -6.55 14.26 3.78
C ALA A 115 -7.50 13.11 3.40
N THR A 116 -7.50 12.73 2.12
CA THR A 116 -8.18 11.50 1.69
C THR A 116 -7.30 10.30 2.03
N VAL A 117 -7.89 9.27 2.65
CA VAL A 117 -7.22 8.00 3.00
C VAL A 117 -7.89 6.85 2.27
#